data_AF-A0AAU6TR26-F1
#
_entry.id   AF-A0AAU6TR26-F1
#
_cell.length_a   1.000
_cell.length_b   1.000
_cell.length_c   1.000
_cell.angle_alpha   90.00
_cell.angle_beta   90.00
_cell.angle_gamma   90.00
#
_symmetry.space_group_name_H-M   'P 1'
#
loop_
_entity.id
_entity.type
_entity.pdbx_description
1 polymer ?
#
loop_
_entity_poly.entity_id
_entity_poly.type
_entity_poly.pdbx_seq_one_letter_code
_entity_poly.pdbx_strand_id
1 'polypeptide(L)'
;MNMRSESKEIYGVSVFPVLAVLHQIRRWWVLRDLKDHWNSRHKVIRICHSRGWDDLIRFQNIERQYFMTRATAKRYQSEGVI
;
A
#
# COMPACT_ATOMS: atom_id res chain seq x y z
N MET A 1 -0.13 21.76 41.71
CA MET A 1 0.57 22.00 40.43
C MET A 1 -0.14 21.22 39.34
N ASN A 2 -0.87 21.92 38.47
CA ASN A 2 -1.68 21.31 37.42
C ASN A 2 -0.78 21.16 36.17
N MET A 3 -0.24 19.97 35.92
CA MET A 3 0.45 19.66 34.65
C MET A 3 -0.61 19.51 33.55
N ARG A 4 -1.09 20.65 33.03
CA ARG A 4 -1.95 20.67 31.85
C ARG A 4 -1.03 20.42 30.65
N SER A 5 -1.19 19.25 30.02
CA SER A 5 -0.46 18.88 28.81
C SER A 5 -0.90 19.81 27.66
N GLU A 6 -0.20 20.93 27.50
CA GLU A 6 -0.40 21.93 26.44
C GLU A 6 0.07 21.48 25.05
N SER A 7 0.33 20.18 24.84
CA SER A 7 0.97 19.69 23.60
C SER A 7 -0.01 19.18 22.53
N LYS A 8 -1.32 19.41 22.66
CA LYS A 8 -2.32 18.88 21.69
C LYS A 8 -2.75 19.86 20.60
N GLU A 9 -2.40 21.13 20.73
CA GLU A 9 -2.76 22.19 19.78
C GLU A 9 -1.50 22.95 19.35
N ILE A 10 -1.28 23.04 18.05
CA ILE A 10 -0.25 23.89 17.44
C ILE A 10 -1.02 24.95 16.66
N TYR A 11 -0.82 26.23 16.97
CA TYR A 11 -1.55 27.37 16.37
C TYR A 11 -3.09 27.25 16.44
N GLY A 12 -3.66 26.70 17.53
CA GLY A 12 -5.12 26.58 17.70
C GLY A 12 -5.78 25.50 16.83
N VAL A 13 -5.00 24.66 16.15
CA VAL A 13 -5.48 23.50 15.39
C VAL A 13 -5.15 22.23 16.17
N SER A 14 -6.17 21.39 16.40
CA SER A 14 -5.96 20.07 16.98
C SER A 14 -5.09 19.23 16.04
N VAL A 15 -3.93 18.79 16.52
CA VAL A 15 -2.92 18.08 15.73
C VAL A 15 -3.38 16.67 15.37
N PHE A 16 -4.19 16.04 16.23
CA PHE A 16 -4.67 14.66 16.07
C PHE A 16 -5.55 14.43 14.84
N PRO A 17 -6.60 15.25 14.57
CA PRO A 17 -7.39 15.14 13.34
C PRO A 17 -6.55 15.27 12.07
N VAL A 18 -5.58 16.19 12.04
CA VAL A 18 -4.72 16.40 10.87
C VAL A 18 -3.84 15.18 10.63
N LEU A 19 -3.21 14.63 11.68
CA LEU A 19 -2.44 13.40 11.59
C LEU A 19 -3.29 12.20 11.14
N ALA A 20 -4.53 12.10 11.62
CA ALA A 20 -5.45 11.04 11.20
C ALA A 20 -5.80 11.14 9.71
N VAL A 21 -6.06 12.35 9.18
CA VAL A 21 -6.32 12.56 7.75
C VAL A 21 -5.09 12.23 6.91
N LEU A 22 -3.90 12.68 7.33
CA LEU A 22 -2.64 12.34 6.65
C LEU A 22 -2.38 10.83 6.62
N HIS A 23 -2.67 10.15 7.73
CA HIS A 23 -2.56 8.70 7.82
C HIS A 23 -3.53 7.99 6.88
N GLN A 24 -4.79 8.42 6.82
CA GLN A 24 -5.78 7.89 5.88
C GLN A 24 -5.38 8.10 4.41
N ILE A 25 -4.87 9.29 4.07
CA ILE A 25 -4.35 9.58 2.73
C ILE A 25 -3.19 8.63 2.40
N ARG A 26 -2.23 8.47 3.31
CA ARG A 26 -1.09 7.56 3.13
C ARG A 26 -1.55 6.12 2.91
N ARG A 27 -2.49 5.63 3.72
CA ARG A 27 -3.09 4.29 3.57
C ARG A 27 -3.73 4.11 2.20
N TRP A 28 -4.49 5.11 1.76
CA TRP A 28 -5.16 5.07 0.47
C TRP A 28 -4.19 5.04 -0.72
N TRP A 29 -3.11 5.82 -0.66
CA TRP A 29 -2.03 5.78 -1.65
C TRP A 29 -1.39 4.40 -1.75
N VAL A 30 -1.10 3.78 -0.61
CA VAL A 30 -0.51 2.42 -0.59
C VAL A 30 -1.45 1.39 -1.18
N LEU A 31 -2.75 1.45 -0.85
CA LEU A 31 -3.74 0.53 -1.43
C LEU A 31 -3.89 0.73 -2.93
N ARG A 32 -3.82 1.97 -3.41
CA ARG A 32 -3.82 2.29 -4.84
C ARG A 32 -2.58 1.72 -5.54
N ASP A 33 -1.40 1.92 -4.95
CA ASP A 33 -0.13 1.40 -5.49
C ASP A 33 -0.15 -0.14 -5.60
N LEU A 34 -0.60 -0.84 -4.55
CA LEU A 34 -0.77 -2.30 -4.56
C LEU A 34 -1.73 -2.77 -5.67
N LYS A 35 -2.83 -2.04 -5.87
CA LYS A 35 -3.80 -2.33 -6.95
C LYS A 35 -3.20 -2.07 -8.33
N ASP A 36 -2.47 -0.98 -8.51
CA ASP A 36 -1.85 -0.63 -9.80
C ASP A 36 -0.73 -1.59 -10.16
N HIS A 37 0.04 -2.05 -9.17
CA HIS A 37 1.04 -3.11 -9.35
C HIS A 37 0.39 -4.42 -9.78
N TRP A 38 -0.69 -4.83 -9.11
CA TRP A 38 -1.47 -6.01 -9.49
C TRP A 38 -1.99 -5.94 -10.93
N ASN A 39 -2.56 -4.79 -11.31
CA ASN A 39 -3.08 -4.55 -12.66
C ASN A 39 -1.97 -4.53 -13.72
N SER A 40 -0.84 -3.88 -13.43
CA SER A 40 0.31 -3.82 -14.35
C SER A 40 0.86 -5.21 -14.63
N ARG A 41 0.93 -6.08 -13.62
CA ARG A 41 1.36 -7.46 -13.80
C ARG A 41 0.36 -8.30 -14.61
N HIS A 42 -0.95 -8.10 -14.42
CA HIS A 42 -1.96 -8.74 -15.27
C HIS A 42 -1.83 -8.32 -16.74
N LYS A 43 -1.51 -7.05 -17.01
CA LYS A 43 -1.23 -6.57 -18.38
C LYS A 43 -0.01 -7.29 -18.96
N VAL A 44 1.06 -7.43 -18.20
CA VAL A 44 2.27 -8.17 -18.63
C VAL A 44 1.95 -9.62 -18.96
N ILE A 45 1.19 -10.32 -18.10
CA ILE A 45 0.77 -11.71 -18.37
C ILE A 45 -0.02 -11.81 -19.68
N ARG A 46 -0.95 -10.89 -19.92
CA ARG A 46 -1.73 -10.85 -21.18
C ARG A 46 -0.82 -10.66 -22.40
N ILE A 47 0.18 -9.79 -22.31
CA ILE A 47 1.15 -9.54 -23.39
C ILE A 47 2.02 -10.79 -23.63
N CYS A 48 2.52 -11.42 -22.55
CA CYS A 48 3.28 -12.67 -22.65
C CYS A 48 2.46 -13.77 -23.32
N HIS A 49 1.18 -13.91 -22.94
CA HIS A 49 0.25 -14.86 -23.56
C HIS A 49 0.04 -14.57 -25.06
N SER A 50 -0.11 -13.30 -25.45
CA SER A 50 -0.23 -12.95 -26.88
C SER A 50 1.03 -13.22 -27.70
N ARG A 51 2.18 -13.38 -27.05
CA ARG A 51 3.49 -13.58 -27.69
C ARG A 51 4.01 -15.02 -27.58
N GLY A 52 3.25 -15.93 -26.95
CA GLY A 52 3.67 -17.31 -26.72
C GLY A 52 4.88 -17.43 -25.80
N TRP A 53 5.06 -16.49 -24.88
CA TRP A 53 6.20 -16.47 -23.95
C TRP A 53 5.90 -17.30 -22.70
N ASP A 54 5.71 -18.61 -22.88
CA ASP A 54 5.21 -19.50 -21.85
C ASP A 54 6.11 -19.60 -20.61
N ASP A 55 7.44 -19.52 -20.79
CA ASP A 55 8.39 -19.49 -19.68
C ASP A 55 8.20 -18.26 -18.77
N LEU A 56 7.92 -17.09 -19.36
CA LEU A 56 7.64 -15.86 -18.63
C LEU A 56 6.28 -15.93 -17.93
N ILE A 57 5.28 -16.57 -18.55
CA ILE A 57 3.97 -16.79 -17.92
C ILE A 57 4.11 -17.70 -16.70
N ARG A 58 4.87 -18.79 -16.82
CA ARG A 58 5.13 -19.75 -15.74
C ARG A 58 5.84 -19.09 -14.55
N PHE A 59 6.81 -18.21 -14.81
CA PHE A 59 7.47 -17.42 -13.76
C PHE A 59 6.54 -16.39 -13.09
N GLN A 60 5.54 -15.89 -13.83
CA GLN A 60 4.57 -14.89 -13.38
C GLN A 60 3.26 -15.50 -12.85
N ASN A 61 3.25 -16.79 -12.49
CA ASN A 61 2.12 -17.51 -11.87
C ASN A 61 1.39 -16.65 -10.81
N ILE A 62 0.06 -16.67 -10.86
CA ILE A 62 -0.88 -16.03 -9.92
C ILE A 62 -0.51 -16.27 -8.46
N GLU A 63 -0.12 -17.48 -8.06
CA GLU A 63 0.27 -17.81 -6.68
C GLU A 63 1.46 -16.99 -6.21
N ARG A 64 2.47 -16.85 -7.08
CA ARG A 64 3.65 -16.03 -6.80
C ARG A 64 3.28 -14.56 -6.74
N GLN A 65 2.36 -14.09 -7.59
CA GLN A 65 1.86 -12.72 -7.53
C GLN A 65 1.14 -12.43 -6.22
N TYR A 66 0.28 -13.35 -5.80
CA TYR A 66 -0.42 -13.27 -4.54
C TYR A 66 0.56 -13.26 -3.37
N PHE A 67 1.55 -14.15 -3.36
CA PHE A 67 2.58 -14.21 -2.33
C PHE A 67 3.34 -12.88 -2.21
N MET A 68 3.82 -12.33 -3.33
CA MET A 68 4.55 -11.06 -3.34
C MET A 68 3.66 -9.90 -2.87
N THR A 69 2.43 -9.81 -3.36
CA THR A 69 1.47 -8.76 -2.96
C THR A 69 1.14 -8.85 -1.47
N ARG A 70 0.94 -10.07 -0.96
CA ARG A 70 0.70 -10.34 0.46
C ARG A 70 1.91 -9.99 1.33
N ALA A 71 3.13 -10.30 0.88
CA ALA A 71 4.35 -9.94 1.59
C ALA A 71 4.50 -8.41 1.70
N THR A 72 4.26 -7.69 0.60
CA THR A 72 4.27 -6.22 0.59
C THR A 72 3.19 -5.64 1.49
N ALA A 73 1.96 -6.19 1.46
CA ALA A 73 0.88 -5.75 2.33
C ALA A 73 1.20 -5.96 3.82
N LYS A 74 1.79 -7.11 4.19
CA LYS A 74 2.26 -7.39 5.56
C LYS A 74 3.33 -6.40 6.01
N ARG A 75 4.25 -6.01 5.13
CA ARG A 75 5.25 -4.98 5.43
C ARG A 75 4.57 -3.65 5.74
N TYR A 76 3.63 -3.20 4.91
CA TYR A 76 2.89 -1.97 5.18
C TYR A 76 2.06 -2.01 6.46
N GLN A 77 1.53 -3.19 6.82
CA GLN A 77 0.86 -3.40 8.10
C GLN A 77 1.83 -3.26 9.28
N SER A 78 3.05 -3.81 9.17
CA SER A 78 4.09 -3.66 10.21
C SER A 78 4.58 -2.21 10.37
N GLU A 79 4.55 -1.42 9.29
CA GLU A 79 4.85 0.02 9.30
C GLU A 79 3.67 0.87 9.81
N GLY A 80 2.55 0.24 10.18
CA GLY A 80 1.35 0.91 10.67
C GLY A 80 0.62 1.71 9.59
N VAL A 81 0.87 1.43 8.31
CA VAL A 81 0.26 2.17 7.19
C VAL A 81 -1.09 1.58 6.77
N ILE A 82 -1.27 0.25 6.90
CA ILE A 82 -2.51 -0.47 6.58
C ILE A 82 -3.08 -1.16 7.80
#